data_AF-A0A6N8XMX5-F1
#
_entry.id   AF-A0A6N8XMX5-F1
#
_cell.length_a   1.000
_cell.length_b   1.000
_cell.length_c   1.000
_cell.angle_alpha   90.00
_cell.angle_beta   90.00
_cell.angle_gamma   90.00
#
_symmetry.space_group_name_H-M   'P 1'
#
loop_
_entity.id
_entity.type
_entity.pdbx_description
1 polymer ?
#
loop_
_entity_poly.entity_id
_entity_poly.type
_entity_poly.pdbx_seq_one_letter_code
_entity_poly.pdbx_strand_id
1 'polypeptide(L)' 'RHMRPGDVLTSTTRPGNTWEKQGRRSGKLVFSESVTEYRDQDGELVVTAIGVGVRTERPVDQG' A
#
# COMPACT_ATOMS: atom_id res chain seq x y z
N ARG A 1 -5.09 1.40 20.07
CA ARG A 1 -5.84 0.25 20.67
C ARG A 1 -6.24 -0.78 19.59
N HIS A 2 -6.86 -1.91 19.95
CA HIS A 2 -7.48 -2.82 18.96
C HIS A 2 -8.87 -2.30 18.51
N MET A 3 -9.21 -2.52 17.24
CA MET A 3 -10.55 -2.25 16.69
C MET A 3 -11.64 -3.14 17.33
N ARG A 4 -12.88 -2.65 17.34
CA ARG A 4 -14.04 -3.34 17.91
C ARG A 4 -15.29 -3.14 17.04
N PRO A 5 -16.28 -4.05 17.11
CA PRO A 5 -17.58 -3.82 16.49
C PRO A 5 -18.20 -2.49 16.94
N GLY A 6 -18.72 -1.73 15.99
CA GLY A 6 -19.32 -0.42 16.24
C GLY A 6 -18.35 0.76 16.13
N ASP A 7 -17.03 0.53 16.01
CA ASP A 7 -16.08 1.61 15.71
C ASP A 7 -16.38 2.24 14.34
N VAL A 8 -16.36 3.57 14.27
CA VAL A 8 -16.43 4.32 13.02
C VAL A 8 -15.01 4.75 12.66
N LEU A 9 -14.52 4.30 11.51
CA LEU A 9 -13.14 4.55 11.10
C LEU A 9 -13.04 5.67 10.07
N THR A 10 -12.10 6.58 10.29
CA THR A 10 -11.67 7.57 9.30
C THR A 10 -10.31 7.16 8.74
N SER A 11 -10.14 7.19 7.42
CA SER A 11 -8.91 6.78 6.75
C SER A 11 -8.13 7.97 6.17
N THR A 12 -6.82 8.00 6.40
CA THR A 12 -5.89 8.91 5.71
C THR A 12 -4.83 8.08 5.00
N THR A 13 -4.65 8.31 3.70
CA THR A 13 -3.63 7.62 2.90
C THR A 13 -2.46 8.56 2.60
N ARG A 14 -1.24 8.04 2.72
CA ARG A 14 0.00 8.73 2.34
C ARG A 14 0.92 7.81 1.53
N PRO A 15 1.78 8.36 0.65
CA PRO A 15 2.83 7.58 0.02
C PRO A 15 3.75 6.92 1.06
N GLY A 16 4.17 5.68 0.79
CA GLY A 16 5.22 4.99 1.53
C GLY A 16 6.53 4.96 0.75
N ASN A 17 7.29 3.87 0.90
CA ASN A 17 8.54 3.69 0.17
C ASN A 17 8.31 3.42 -1.32
N THR A 18 9.29 3.75 -2.14
CA THR A 18 9.39 3.30 -3.53
C THR A 18 10.75 2.65 -3.74
N TRP A 19 10.77 1.50 -4.40
CA TRP A 19 12.01 0.78 -4.70
C TRP A 19 11.91 0.05 -6.03
N GLU A 20 13.08 -0.39 -6.51
CA GLU A 20 13.23 -0.94 -7.85
C GLU A 20 13.85 -2.33 -7.79
N LYS A 21 13.44 -3.22 -8.69
CA LYS A 21 14.04 -4.55 -8.83
C LYS A 21 14.16 -4.91 -10.31
N GLN A 22 15.27 -5.52 -10.69
CA GLN A 22 15.40 -6.06 -12.04
C GLN A 22 14.54 -7.33 -12.20
N GLY A 23 13.54 -7.28 -13.07
CA GLY A 23 12.73 -8.42 -13.48
C GLY A 23 13.40 -9.24 -14.57
N ARG A 24 13.24 -10.57 -14.52
CA ARG A 24 13.86 -11.49 -15.51
C ARG A 24 13.27 -11.37 -16.92
N ARG A 25 11.99 -11.00 -17.04
CA ARG A 25 11.25 -10.94 -18.33
C ARG A 25 10.69 -9.55 -18.63
N SER A 26 10.34 -8.80 -17.60
CA SER A 26 9.58 -7.55 -17.68
C SER A 26 10.44 -6.27 -17.64
N GLY A 27 11.77 -6.40 -17.68
CA GLY A 27 12.68 -5.27 -17.41
C GLY A 27 12.61 -4.84 -15.94
N LYS A 28 12.81 -3.55 -15.67
CA LYS A 28 12.75 -3.00 -14.32
C LYS A 28 11.33 -3.05 -13.77
N LEU A 29 11.21 -3.42 -12.51
CA LEU A 29 10.00 -3.36 -11.70
C LEU A 29 10.12 -2.19 -10.74
N VAL A 30 9.13 -1.31 -10.72
CA VAL A 30 8.99 -0.23 -9.74
C VAL A 30 7.88 -0.60 -8.77
N PHE A 31 8.22 -0.66 -7.50
CA PHE A 31 7.31 -0.92 -6.40
C PHE A 31 7.04 0.39 -5.66
N SER A 32 5.78 0.67 -5.34
CA SER A 32 5.40 1.85 -4.57
C SER A 32 4.38 1.48 -3.50
N GLU A 33 4.67 1.86 -2.26
CA GLU A 33 3.77 1.70 -1.13
C GLU A 33 2.74 2.82 -1.05
N SER A 34 1.52 2.48 -0.63
CA SER A 34 0.53 3.38 -0.09
C SER A 34 0.21 2.96 1.34
N VAL A 35 0.45 3.84 2.30
CA VAL A 35 0.20 3.61 3.73
C VAL A 35 -1.12 4.27 4.09
N THR A 36 -2.10 3.48 4.51
CA THR A 36 -3.40 3.97 4.98
C THR A 36 -3.48 3.80 6.48
N GLU A 37 -3.69 4.90 7.18
CA GLU A 37 -3.92 4.93 8.62
C GLU A 37 -5.42 5.05 8.89
N TYR A 38 -5.96 4.14 9.69
CA TYR A 38 -7.34 4.19 10.16
C TYR A 38 -7.37 4.62 11.61
N ARG A 39 -8.06 5.72 11.86
CA ARG A 39 -8.35 6.24 13.20
C ARG A 39 -9.81 6.02 13.54
N ASP A 40 -10.08 5.72 14.81
CA ASP A 40 -11.45 5.60 15.31
C ASP A 40 -12.13 6.96 15.51
N GLN A 41 -13.34 6.94 16.08
CA GLN A 41 -14.13 8.13 16.40
C GLN A 41 -13.47 9.06 17.44
N ASP A 42 -12.53 8.56 18.24
CA ASP A 42 -11.79 9.32 19.26
C ASP A 42 -10.46 9.87 18.71
N GLY A 43 -10.13 9.53 17.46
CA GLY A 43 -8.89 9.91 16.77
C GLY A 43 -7.71 8.98 17.07
N GLU A 44 -7.90 7.87 17.76
CA GLU A 44 -6.83 6.92 18.04
C GLU A 44 -6.49 6.08 16.80
N LEU A 45 -5.19 5.93 16.52
CA LEU A 45 -4.73 5.02 15.48
C LEU A 45 -4.98 3.56 15.92
N VAL A 46 -5.76 2.83 15.12
CA VAL A 46 -6.14 1.44 15.39
C VAL A 46 -5.64 0.46 14.33
N VAL A 47 -5.40 0.92 13.10
CA VAL A 47 -4.84 0.11 12.01
C VAL A 47 -3.92 0.93 11.14
N THR A 48 -2.82 0.31 10.70
CA THR A 48 -2.02 0.75 9.57
C THR A 48 -2.05 -0.33 8.51
N ALA A 49 -2.58 -0.02 7.32
CA ALA A 49 -2.54 -0.88 6.16
C ALA A 49 -1.45 -0.39 5.19
N ILE A 50 -0.63 -1.30 4.67
CA ILE A 50 0.41 -1.01 3.68
C ILE A 50 0.09 -1.82 2.41
N GLY A 51 -0.28 -1.12 1.34
CA GLY A 51 -0.46 -1.71 0.01
C GLY A 51 0.77 -1.46 -0.85
N VAL A 52 1.23 -2.45 -1.61
CA VAL A 52 2.35 -2.32 -2.54
C VAL A 52 1.84 -2.50 -3.97
N GLY A 53 1.93 -1.44 -4.77
CA GLY A 53 1.69 -1.49 -6.22
C GLY A 53 2.96 -1.82 -6.98
N VAL A 54 2.85 -2.57 -8.08
CA VAL A 54 3.98 -2.93 -8.95
C VAL A 54 3.71 -2.41 -10.37
N ARG A 55 4.68 -1.69 -10.93
CA ARG A 55 4.69 -1.23 -12.33
C ARG A 55 5.88 -1.83 -13.05
N THR A 56 5.67 -2.37 -14.25
CA THR A 56 6.72 -2.88 -15.14
C THR A 56 7.04 -1.84 -16.21
N GLU A 57 8.30 -1.70 -16.61
CA GLU A 57 8.69 -0.80 -17.71
C GLU A 57 8.18 -1.28 -19.08
N ARG A 58 7.97 -2.58 -19.25
CA ARG A 58 7.39 -3.18 -20.46
C ARG A 58 6.21 -4.09 -20.09
N PRO A 59 5.16 -4.17 -20.91
CA PRO A 59 4.19 -5.25 -20.82
C PRO A 59 4.92 -6.59 -20.85
N VAL A 60 4.51 -7.55 -20.02
CA VAL A 60 5.02 -8.92 -20.12
C VAL A 60 4.55 -9.48 -21.46
N ASP A 61 5.48 -9.83 -22.33
CA ASP A 61 5.16 -10.53 -23.56
C ASP A 61 4.56 -11.90 -23.20
N GLN A 62 3.32 -12.16 -23.65
CA GLN A 62 2.64 -13.45 -23.45
C GLN A 62 2.98 -14.35 -24.63
N GLY A 63 4.25 -14.76 -24.71
CA GLY A 63 4.71 -15.80 -25.64
C GLY A 63 4.18 -17.17 -25.26
#